data_AF-A0A8D8FXP4-F1
#
_entry.id   AF-A0A8D8FXP4-F1
#
_cell.length_a   1.000
_cell.length_b   1.000
_cell.length_c   1.000
_cell.angle_alpha   90.00
_cell.angle_beta   90.00
_cell.angle_gamma   90.00
#
_symmetry.space_group_name_H-M   'P 1'
#
loop_
_entity.id
_entity.type
_entity.pdbx_description
1 polymer ?
#
loop_
_entity_poly.entity_id
_entity_poly.type
_entity_poly.pdbx_seq_one_letter_code
_entity_poly.pdbx_strand_id
1 'polypeptide(L)'
;VSHEEPDAALLPFDAFISYSHRNDQFIVNELIPTLEKAPHSYKLCSILTQNFIPGDPIPTEQFEQAIRSSRRTIIYITKQYLQSQWTLTSFRTTFESALTRSRLIVILAEDVEKFDELRTSLRSKTLLERDDPFLWQKLLYAMPHRSAALMRKHRREQSERTRKQTELLREKNRAREAKRLADVVL
;
A
#
# COMPACT_ATOMS: atom_id res chain seq x y z
N VAL A 1 -20.37 11.72 4.65
CA VAL A 1 -20.01 10.30 4.53
C VAL A 1 -18.59 10.16 5.04
N SER A 2 -18.41 9.49 6.18
CA SER A 2 -17.10 9.18 6.75
C SER A 2 -16.30 8.37 5.73
N HIS A 3 -15.24 8.95 5.18
CA HIS A 3 -14.24 8.21 4.42
C HIS A 3 -13.48 7.29 5.38
N GLU A 4 -14.06 6.13 5.71
CA GLU A 4 -13.31 5.04 6.33
C GLU A 4 -12.29 4.57 5.29
N GLU A 5 -11.03 4.94 5.50
CA GLU A 5 -9.96 4.36 4.71
C GLU A 5 -9.91 2.85 4.96
N PRO A 6 -9.78 2.03 3.90
CA PRO A 6 -9.58 0.60 4.07
C PRO A 6 -8.33 0.38 4.91
N ASP A 7 -8.44 -0.46 5.95
CA ASP A 7 -7.25 -0.84 6.72
C ASP A 7 -6.22 -1.44 5.76
N ALA A 8 -4.99 -0.94 5.81
CA ALA A 8 -3.86 -1.44 5.03
C ALA A 8 -3.77 -2.99 5.09
N ALA A 9 -4.13 -3.62 6.20
CA ALA A 9 -4.13 -5.08 6.31
C ALA A 9 -5.12 -5.80 5.35
N LEU A 10 -6.15 -5.12 4.84
CA LEU A 10 -7.17 -5.67 3.94
C LEU A 10 -6.94 -5.34 2.46
N LEU A 11 -5.92 -4.53 2.17
CA LEU A 11 -5.61 -4.16 0.79
C LEU A 11 -5.18 -5.38 -0.04
N PRO A 12 -5.62 -5.46 -1.32
CA PRO A 12 -5.35 -6.60 -2.19
C PRO A 12 -3.88 -6.74 -2.58
N PHE A 13 -3.12 -5.63 -2.58
CA PHE A 13 -1.72 -5.59 -2.99
C PHE A 13 -0.80 -5.24 -1.82
N ASP A 14 0.32 -5.97 -1.72
CA ASP A 14 1.38 -5.72 -0.76
C ASP A 14 2.19 -4.47 -1.14
N ALA A 15 2.42 -4.26 -2.44
CA ALA A 15 3.04 -3.04 -2.94
C ALA A 15 2.57 -2.70 -4.35
N PHE A 16 2.60 -1.41 -4.66
CA PHE A 16 2.48 -0.87 -6.01
C PHE A 16 3.84 -0.33 -6.45
N ILE A 17 4.24 -0.57 -7.70
CA ILE A 17 5.51 -0.11 -8.25
C ILE A 17 5.23 0.90 -9.37
N SER A 18 5.72 2.13 -9.21
CA SER A 18 5.70 3.16 -10.26
C SER A 18 7.11 3.31 -10.84
N TYR A 19 7.23 3.14 -12.16
CA TYR A 19 8.49 3.25 -12.90
C TYR A 19 8.21 3.73 -14.34
N SER A 20 9.24 4.13 -15.08
CA SER A 20 9.11 4.54 -16.48
C SER A 20 9.21 3.35 -17.43
N HIS A 21 8.31 3.24 -18.41
CA HIS A 21 8.28 2.13 -19.38
C HIS A 21 9.48 2.06 -20.31
N ARG A 22 10.23 3.16 -20.48
CA ARG A 22 11.46 3.15 -21.30
C ARG A 22 12.65 2.68 -20.46
N ASN A 23 13.07 1.43 -20.71
CA ASN A 23 14.39 0.88 -20.37
C ASN A 23 14.68 0.49 -18.91
N ASP A 24 13.69 0.32 -18.03
CA ASP A 24 13.98 -0.15 -16.66
C ASP A 24 14.02 -1.67 -16.54
N GLN A 25 15.02 -2.29 -17.19
CA GLN A 25 15.32 -3.71 -17.08
C GLN A 25 15.53 -4.14 -15.62
N PHE A 26 16.05 -3.25 -14.77
CA PHE A 26 16.15 -3.48 -13.33
C PHE A 26 14.79 -3.84 -12.71
N ILE A 27 13.72 -3.13 -13.07
CA ILE A 27 12.41 -3.35 -12.45
C ILE A 27 11.83 -4.69 -12.90
N VAL A 28 11.89 -4.96 -14.20
CA VAL A 28 11.28 -6.16 -14.80
C VAL A 28 12.09 -7.42 -14.51
N ASN A 29 13.42 -7.34 -14.53
CA ASN A 29 14.30 -8.51 -14.42
C ASN A 29 14.80 -8.77 -13.00
N GLU A 30 14.89 -7.74 -12.16
CA GLU A 30 15.42 -7.87 -10.79
C GLU A 30 14.37 -7.57 -9.71
N LEU A 31 13.78 -6.37 -9.69
CA LEU A 31 12.92 -5.92 -8.59
C LEU A 31 11.63 -6.75 -8.47
N ILE A 32 10.85 -6.84 -9.55
CA ILE A 32 9.59 -7.60 -9.57
C ILE A 32 9.85 -9.08 -9.25
N PRO A 33 10.78 -9.78 -9.95
CA PRO A 33 11.05 -11.18 -9.67
C PRO A 33 11.53 -11.43 -8.24
N THR A 34 12.33 -10.53 -7.65
CA THR A 34 12.82 -10.70 -6.27
C THR A 34 11.71 -10.58 -5.23
N LEU A 35 10.72 -9.72 -5.49
CA LEU A 35 9.58 -9.53 -4.58
C LEU A 35 8.50 -10.61 -4.74
N GLU A 36 8.27 -11.11 -5.96
CA GLU A 36 7.25 -12.13 -6.24
C GLU A 36 7.74 -13.57 -6.03
N LYS A 37 9.04 -13.84 -6.18
CA LYS A 37 9.59 -15.18 -5.94
C LYS A 37 9.60 -15.53 -4.45
N ALA A 38 9.58 -16.83 -4.18
CA ALA A 38 9.84 -17.35 -2.84
C ALA A 38 11.23 -16.88 -2.36
N PRO A 39 11.40 -16.51 -1.08
CA PRO A 39 10.50 -16.80 0.04
C PRO A 39 9.43 -15.72 0.34
N HIS A 40 9.45 -14.56 -0.34
CA HIS A 40 8.62 -13.41 0.04
C HIS A 40 7.20 -13.45 -0.54
N SER A 41 7.09 -13.82 -1.83
CA SER A 41 5.83 -14.00 -2.54
C SER A 41 4.85 -12.83 -2.45
N TYR A 42 5.34 -11.58 -2.47
CA TYR A 42 4.52 -10.37 -2.37
C TYR A 42 3.54 -10.25 -3.55
N LYS A 43 2.33 -9.74 -3.29
CA LYS A 43 1.37 -9.41 -4.34
C LYS A 43 1.60 -7.99 -4.82
N LEU A 44 2.10 -7.83 -6.05
CA LEU A 44 2.37 -6.52 -6.62
C LEU A 44 1.18 -6.01 -7.44
N CYS A 45 0.90 -4.71 -7.35
CA CYS A 45 -0.08 -4.05 -8.20
C CYS A 45 0.60 -3.69 -9.54
N SER A 46 0.21 -4.37 -10.62
CA SER A 46 0.73 -4.18 -11.97
C SER A 46 -0.08 -3.20 -12.82
N ILE A 47 -0.99 -2.42 -12.23
CA ILE A 47 -1.92 -1.52 -12.94
C ILE A 47 -1.22 -0.55 -13.91
N LEU A 48 0.02 -0.13 -13.63
CA LEU A 48 0.77 0.75 -14.53
C LEU A 48 1.22 0.09 -15.84
N THR A 49 1.21 -1.25 -15.92
CA THR A 49 1.91 -2.00 -16.96
C THR A 49 1.03 -2.58 -18.06
N GLN A 50 -0.28 -2.72 -17.84
CA GLN A 50 -1.13 -3.45 -18.78
C GLN A 50 -1.94 -2.58 -19.75
N ASN A 51 -2.18 -1.30 -19.44
CA ASN A 51 -3.15 -0.47 -20.19
C ASN A 51 -2.58 0.87 -20.68
N PHE A 52 -1.27 0.99 -20.86
CA PHE A 52 -0.66 2.24 -21.29
C PHE A 52 -0.37 2.23 -22.79
N ILE A 53 -1.01 3.13 -23.52
CA ILE A 53 -0.66 3.44 -24.91
C ILE A 53 0.64 4.28 -24.86
N PRO A 54 1.74 3.82 -25.48
CA PRO A 54 2.97 4.60 -25.53
C PRO A 54 2.72 5.96 -26.20
N GLY A 55 2.81 7.05 -25.44
CA GLY A 55 2.67 8.42 -25.97
C GLY A 55 1.82 9.34 -25.11
N ASP A 56 0.90 8.81 -24.30
CA ASP A 56 0.03 9.61 -23.43
C ASP A 56 0.62 9.75 -22.01
N PRO A 57 0.27 10.76 -21.21
CA PRO A 57 0.60 10.76 -19.78
C PRO A 57 -0.22 9.70 -19.03
N ILE A 58 0.29 9.15 -17.92
CA ILE A 58 -0.46 8.18 -17.13
C ILE A 58 -1.67 8.89 -16.49
N PRO A 59 -2.91 8.39 -16.62
CA PRO A 59 -4.06 9.02 -15.99
C PRO A 59 -3.89 9.06 -14.47
N THR A 60 -3.98 10.27 -13.90
CA THR A 60 -3.83 10.54 -12.47
C THR A 60 -4.73 9.65 -11.59
N GLU A 61 -5.95 9.36 -12.06
CA GLU A 61 -6.91 8.50 -11.35
C GLU A 61 -6.43 7.05 -11.18
N GLN A 62 -5.75 6.49 -12.19
CA GLN A 62 -5.21 5.13 -12.12
C GLN A 62 -4.06 5.05 -11.13
N PHE A 63 -3.23 6.09 -11.08
CA PHE A 63 -2.15 6.21 -10.11
C PHE A 63 -2.69 6.29 -8.67
N GLU A 64 -3.71 7.12 -8.43
CA GLU A 64 -4.37 7.20 -7.14
C GLU A 64 -5.01 5.87 -6.73
N GLN A 65 -5.66 5.17 -7.66
CA GLN A 65 -6.29 3.89 -7.38
C GLN A 65 -5.26 2.81 -7.05
N ALA A 66 -4.13 2.79 -7.75
CA ALA A 66 -3.04 1.86 -7.48
C ALA A 66 -2.42 2.10 -6.09
N ILE A 67 -2.27 3.36 -5.68
CA ILE A 67 -1.82 3.72 -4.34
C ILE A 67 -2.85 3.31 -3.28
N ARG A 68 -4.14 3.64 -3.48
CA ARG A 68 -5.21 3.31 -2.52
C ARG A 68 -5.39 1.80 -2.33
N SER A 69 -5.07 1.00 -3.34
CA SER A 69 -5.20 -0.46 -3.30
C SER A 69 -3.95 -1.19 -2.78
N SER A 70 -2.89 -0.46 -2.39
CA SER A 70 -1.59 -1.04 -2.03
C SER A 70 -1.09 -0.63 -0.65
N ARG A 71 -0.50 -1.58 0.10
CA ARG A 71 0.05 -1.33 1.45
C ARG A 71 1.33 -0.49 1.46
N ARG A 72 2.06 -0.54 0.35
CA ARG A 72 3.27 0.22 0.08
C ARG A 72 3.22 0.76 -1.34
N THR A 73 3.83 1.90 -1.53
CA THR A 73 4.12 2.46 -2.84
C THR A 73 5.63 2.44 -2.99
N ILE A 74 6.14 1.83 -4.04
CA ILE A 74 7.55 1.84 -4.43
C ILE A 74 7.64 2.69 -5.69
N ILE A 75 8.54 3.66 -5.71
CA ILE A 75 8.73 4.53 -6.87
C ILE A 75 10.20 4.43 -7.26
N TYR A 76 10.43 4.00 -8.49
CA TYR A 76 11.75 4.00 -9.07
C TYR A 76 11.94 5.26 -9.90
N ILE A 77 12.87 6.10 -9.46
CA ILE A 77 13.08 7.43 -10.00
C ILE A 77 14.33 7.40 -10.87
N THR A 78 14.10 7.65 -12.16
CA THR A 78 15.12 7.84 -13.19
C THR A 78 15.04 9.26 -13.74
N LYS A 79 16.09 9.71 -14.46
CA LYS A 79 16.05 10.99 -15.19
C LYS A 79 14.81 11.08 -16.11
N GLN A 80 14.46 9.97 -16.76
CA GLN A 80 13.33 9.87 -17.68
C GLN A 80 11.99 9.93 -16.95
N TYR A 81 11.88 9.32 -15.76
CA TYR A 81 10.70 9.44 -14.90
C TYR A 81 10.43 10.92 -14.55
N LEU A 82 11.49 11.67 -14.23
CA LEU A 82 11.40 13.09 -13.92
C LEU A 82 11.04 13.98 -15.10
N GLN A 83 11.46 13.61 -16.31
CA GLN A 83 11.15 14.40 -17.51
C GLN A 83 9.77 14.13 -18.10
N SER A 84 9.19 12.96 -17.83
CA SER A 84 7.93 12.53 -18.47
C SER A 84 6.69 12.80 -17.61
N GLN A 85 6.70 12.33 -16.36
CA GLN A 85 5.52 12.36 -15.48
C GLN A 85 5.63 13.47 -14.42
N TRP A 86 6.84 13.73 -13.92
CA TRP A 86 7.07 14.69 -12.83
C TRP A 86 6.88 16.16 -13.21
N THR A 87 6.96 16.48 -14.50
CA THR A 87 6.83 17.88 -15.00
C THR A 87 5.39 18.39 -14.94
N LEU A 88 4.40 17.50 -14.86
CA LEU A 88 2.99 17.90 -14.82
C LEU A 88 2.58 18.34 -13.40
N THR A 89 2.14 19.58 -13.24
CA THR A 89 1.68 20.13 -11.95
C THR A 89 0.56 19.30 -11.33
N SER A 90 -0.37 18.79 -12.15
CA SER A 90 -1.44 17.91 -11.70
C SER A 90 -0.92 16.61 -11.10
N PHE A 91 0.14 16.05 -11.70
CA PHE A 91 0.81 14.86 -11.17
C PHE A 91 1.49 15.18 -9.84
N ARG A 92 2.24 16.28 -9.73
CA ARG A 92 2.92 16.67 -8.48
C ARG A 92 1.95 16.80 -7.30
N THR A 93 0.83 17.49 -7.48
CA THR A 93 -0.16 17.70 -6.41
C THR A 93 -0.83 16.39 -5.98
N THR A 94 -1.27 15.57 -6.95
CA THR A 94 -1.83 14.25 -6.64
C THR A 94 -0.79 13.36 -5.97
N PHE A 95 0.44 13.39 -6.46
CA PHE A 95 1.55 12.63 -5.91
C PHE A 95 1.78 13.03 -4.46
N GLU A 96 2.00 14.30 -4.16
CA GLU A 96 2.19 14.78 -2.78
C GLU A 96 1.03 14.36 -1.87
N SER A 97 -0.21 14.53 -2.31
CA SER A 97 -1.40 14.08 -1.59
C SER A 97 -1.38 12.57 -1.33
N ALA A 98 -1.14 11.76 -2.35
CA ALA A 98 -1.08 10.30 -2.25
C ALA A 98 0.11 9.82 -1.38
N LEU A 99 1.20 10.57 -1.37
CA LEU A 99 2.38 10.30 -0.56
C LEU A 99 2.21 10.63 0.93
N THR A 100 1.31 11.56 1.29
CA THR A 100 1.01 11.80 2.71
C THR A 100 0.25 10.64 3.36
N ARG A 101 -0.49 9.86 2.55
CA ARG A 101 -1.37 8.78 3.00
C ARG A 101 -0.71 7.40 2.93
N SER A 102 0.29 7.22 2.07
CA SER A 102 0.95 5.94 1.83
C SER A 102 2.34 5.85 2.47
N ARG A 103 2.74 4.65 2.90
CA ARG A 103 4.13 4.38 3.27
C ARG A 103 4.94 4.20 1.99
N LEU A 104 5.57 5.29 1.58
CA LEU A 104 6.37 5.37 0.36
C LEU A 104 7.80 4.85 0.57
N ILE A 105 8.26 4.09 -0.42
CA ILE A 105 9.64 3.70 -0.64
C ILE A 105 10.08 4.30 -1.97
N VAL A 106 11.15 5.07 -1.97
CA VAL A 106 11.74 5.68 -3.16
C VAL A 106 13.07 5.00 -3.43
N ILE A 107 13.25 4.53 -4.67
CA ILE A 107 14.51 3.97 -5.15
C ILE A 107 15.05 4.94 -6.21
N LEU A 108 16.20 5.55 -5.95
CA LEU A 108 16.89 6.44 -6.87
C LEU A 108 17.80 5.63 -7.79
N ALA A 109 17.70 5.86 -9.10
CA ALA A 109 18.72 5.43 -10.06
C ALA A 109 20.01 6.25 -9.88
N GLU A 110 21.14 5.67 -10.26
CA GLU A 110 22.50 6.24 -10.14
C GLU A 110 22.60 7.67 -10.70
N ASP A 111 21.80 7.93 -11.73
CA ASP A 111 21.91 9.10 -12.58
C ASP A 111 21.12 10.34 -12.11
N VAL A 112 20.34 10.28 -11.03
CA VAL A 112 19.45 11.39 -10.64
C VAL A 112 20.00 12.20 -9.46
N GLU A 113 20.83 13.18 -9.81
CA GLU A 113 21.43 14.13 -8.85
C GLU A 113 20.49 15.30 -8.52
N LYS A 114 19.67 15.75 -9.48
CA LYS A 114 18.83 16.97 -9.38
C LYS A 114 17.41 16.67 -8.91
N PHE A 115 17.26 16.22 -7.68
CA PHE A 115 15.95 15.91 -7.09
C PHE A 115 15.65 16.66 -5.79
N ASP A 116 16.15 17.88 -5.66
CA ASP A 116 16.05 18.66 -4.41
C ASP A 116 14.63 19.10 -4.07
N GLU A 117 13.81 19.45 -5.07
CA GLU A 117 12.41 19.84 -4.86
C GLU A 117 11.64 18.72 -4.14
N LEU A 118 11.89 17.47 -4.52
CA LEU A 118 11.24 16.33 -3.89
C LEU A 118 11.95 15.80 -2.66
N ARG A 119 13.28 15.94 -2.52
CA ARG A 119 13.98 15.55 -1.28
C ARG A 119 13.33 16.18 -0.05
N THR A 120 12.86 17.43 -0.17
CA THR A 120 12.14 18.12 0.90
C THR A 120 10.79 17.45 1.20
N SER A 121 9.95 17.21 0.17
CA SER A 121 8.66 16.51 0.30
C SER A 121 8.82 15.03 0.67
N LEU A 122 10.01 14.45 0.51
CA LEU A 122 10.34 13.06 0.79
C LEU A 122 11.12 12.85 2.10
N ARG A 123 11.41 13.91 2.86
CA ARG A 123 12.28 13.88 4.04
C ARG A 123 11.89 12.85 5.11
N SER A 124 10.61 12.51 5.21
CA SER A 124 10.08 11.50 6.15
C SER A 124 9.91 10.10 5.55
N LYS A 125 10.33 9.88 4.30
CA LYS A 125 10.06 8.65 3.53
C LYS A 125 11.34 7.83 3.34
N THR A 126 11.18 6.54 3.05
CA THR A 126 12.33 5.63 2.89
C THR A 126 12.97 5.90 1.54
N LEU A 127 14.17 6.48 1.53
CA LEU A 127 14.98 6.71 0.35
C LEU A 127 16.07 5.64 0.25
N LEU A 128 16.13 4.95 -0.88
CA LEU A 128 17.08 3.90 -1.19
C LEU A 128 17.81 4.27 -2.48
N GLU A 129 19.10 4.00 -2.54
CA GLU A 129 19.91 4.19 -3.74
C GLU A 129 20.10 2.85 -4.45
N ARG A 130 20.05 2.84 -5.78
CA ARG A 130 20.20 1.62 -6.58
C ARG A 130 21.52 0.90 -6.33
N ASP A 131 22.58 1.67 -6.10
CA ASP A 131 23.97 1.18 -5.91
C ASP A 131 24.29 0.80 -4.48
N ASP A 132 23.33 0.97 -3.56
CA ASP A 132 23.52 0.60 -2.17
C ASP A 132 23.67 -0.92 -2.05
N PRO A 133 24.79 -1.43 -1.52
CA PRO A 133 24.99 -2.87 -1.31
C PRO A 133 23.90 -3.51 -0.44
N PHE A 134 23.23 -2.71 0.39
CA PHE A 134 22.17 -3.14 1.29
C PHE A 134 20.76 -2.79 0.78
N LEU A 135 20.61 -2.36 -0.47
CA LEU A 135 19.33 -2.00 -1.11
C LEU A 135 18.24 -3.02 -0.77
N TRP A 136 18.51 -4.30 -1.02
CA TRP A 136 17.54 -5.38 -0.83
C TRP A 136 17.13 -5.56 0.63
N GLN A 137 18.07 -5.46 1.57
CA GLN A 137 17.77 -5.61 2.99
C GLN A 137 16.91 -4.46 3.49
N LYS A 138 17.25 -3.23 3.09
CA LYS A 138 16.48 -2.02 3.44
C LYS A 138 15.09 -2.04 2.80
N LEU A 139 15.00 -2.47 1.54
CA LEU A 139 13.73 -2.62 0.82
C LEU A 139 12.84 -3.65 1.51
N LEU A 140 13.34 -4.85 1.79
CA LEU A 140 12.59 -5.92 2.44
C LEU A 140 12.17 -5.56 3.87
N TYR A 141 12.99 -4.78 4.59
CA TYR A 141 12.63 -4.25 5.90
C TYR A 141 11.50 -3.20 5.81
N ALA A 142 11.51 -2.37 4.76
CA ALA A 142 10.46 -1.37 4.53
C ALA A 142 9.14 -2.00 4.02
N MET A 143 9.21 -3.20 3.43
CA MET A 143 8.05 -3.96 2.95
C MET A 143 7.13 -4.44 4.08
N PRO A 144 5.83 -4.71 3.81
CA PRO A 144 4.91 -5.15 4.84
C PRO A 144 5.26 -6.58 5.28
N HIS A 145 5.60 -6.77 6.56
CA HIS A 145 5.78 -8.11 7.12
C HIS A 145 4.43 -8.86 7.17
N ARG A 146 4.34 -9.98 6.43
CA ARG A 146 3.12 -10.81 6.35
C ARG A 146 2.62 -11.31 7.71
N SER A 147 3.54 -11.60 8.64
CA SER A 147 3.22 -12.02 10.00
C SER A 147 2.41 -10.97 10.75
N ALA A 148 2.78 -9.69 10.67
CA ALA A 148 2.07 -8.60 11.34
C ALA A 148 0.65 -8.41 10.78
N ALA A 149 0.47 -8.55 9.46
CA ALA A 149 -0.84 -8.44 8.82
C ALA A 149 -1.77 -9.61 9.19
N LEU A 150 -1.26 -10.86 9.15
CA LEU A 150 -2.01 -12.06 9.55
C LEU A 150 -2.42 -12.02 11.04
N MET A 151 -1.51 -11.61 11.91
CA MET A 151 -1.78 -11.50 13.36
C MET A 151 -2.85 -10.44 13.65
N ARG A 152 -2.83 -9.32 12.93
CA ARG A 152 -3.89 -8.29 13.03
C ARG A 152 -5.24 -8.82 12.58
N LYS A 153 -5.29 -9.55 11.46
CA LYS A 153 -6.52 -10.19 10.96
C LYS A 153 -7.09 -11.16 11.98
N HIS A 154 -6.28 -12.08 12.51
CA HIS A 154 -6.72 -13.08 13.49
C HIS A 154 -7.25 -12.42 14.77
N ARG A 155 -6.57 -11.39 15.28
CA ARG A 155 -7.00 -10.64 16.47
C ARG A 155 -8.35 -9.95 16.28
N ARG A 156 -8.62 -9.43 15.08
CA ARG A 156 -9.92 -8.81 14.74
C ARG A 156 -11.04 -9.83 14.63
N GLU A 157 -10.82 -10.93 13.93
CA GLU A 157 -11.81 -12.00 13.83
C GLU A 157 -12.19 -12.55 15.22
N GLN A 158 -11.20 -12.69 16.12
CA GLN A 158 -11.46 -13.06 17.51
C GLN A 158 -12.26 -11.98 18.26
N SER A 159 -11.92 -10.70 18.10
CA SER A 159 -12.66 -9.58 18.71
C SER A 159 -14.13 -9.52 18.25
N GLU A 160 -14.37 -9.67 16.94
CA GLU A 160 -15.72 -9.67 16.37
C GLU A 160 -16.54 -10.88 16.84
N ARG A 161 -15.93 -12.08 16.86
CA ARG A 161 -16.57 -13.28 17.41
C ARG A 161 -16.95 -13.07 18.88
N THR A 162 -16.04 -12.51 19.66
CA THR A 162 -16.26 -12.22 21.09
C THR A 162 -17.40 -11.22 21.26
N ARG A 163 -17.41 -10.13 20.49
CA ARG A 163 -18.47 -9.12 20.51
C ARG A 163 -19.84 -9.74 20.18
N LYS A 164 -19.95 -10.50 19.08
CA LYS A 164 -21.18 -11.19 18.69
C LYS A 164 -21.65 -12.19 19.77
N GLN A 165 -20.72 -12.94 20.35
CA GLN A 165 -21.03 -13.88 21.44
C GLN A 165 -21.58 -13.14 22.68
N THR A 166 -20.99 -12.01 23.05
CA THR A 166 -21.45 -11.20 24.20
C THR A 166 -22.81 -10.54 23.95
N GLU A 167 -23.09 -10.06 22.74
CA GLU A 167 -24.42 -9.54 22.36
C GLU A 167 -25.48 -10.63 22.43
N LEU A 168 -25.21 -11.81 21.85
CA LEU A 168 -26.13 -12.95 21.89
C LEU A 168 -26.42 -13.40 23.33
N LEU A 169 -25.40 -13.42 24.20
CA LEU A 169 -25.57 -13.79 25.61
C LEU A 169 -26.46 -12.78 26.35
N ARG A 170 -26.28 -11.48 26.09
CA ARG A 170 -27.12 -10.42 26.68
C ARG A 170 -28.57 -10.54 26.23
N GLU A 171 -28.80 -10.81 24.96
CA GLU A 171 -30.14 -11.00 24.41
C GLU A 171 -30.83 -12.24 25.00
N LYS A 172 -30.11 -13.37 25.09
CA LYS A 172 -30.60 -14.58 25.75
C LYS A 172 -30.92 -14.36 27.23
N ASN A 173 -30.09 -13.59 27.94
CA ASN A 173 -30.34 -13.28 29.35
C ASN A 173 -31.58 -12.41 29.53
N ARG A 174 -31.76 -11.38 28.70
CA ARG A 174 -32.99 -10.56 28.69
C ARG A 174 -34.24 -11.39 28.40
N ALA A 175 -34.18 -12.28 27.41
CA ALA A 175 -35.30 -13.16 27.09
C ALA A 175 -35.66 -14.12 28.24
N ARG A 176 -34.64 -14.65 28.94
CA ARG A 176 -34.84 -15.48 30.14
C ARG A 176 -35.44 -14.72 31.31
N GLU A 177 -34.98 -13.49 31.55
CA GLU A 177 -35.55 -12.62 32.59
C GLU A 177 -36.99 -12.24 32.28
N ALA A 178 -37.30 -11.84 31.04
CA ALA A 178 -38.67 -11.54 30.61
C ALA A 178 -39.59 -12.77 30.78
N LYS A 179 -39.10 -13.96 30.44
CA LYS A 179 -39.85 -15.21 30.65
C LYS A 179 -40.10 -15.48 32.13
N ARG A 180 -39.09 -15.33 32.99
CA ARG A 180 -39.25 -15.48 34.45
C ARG A 180 -40.23 -14.48 35.05
N LEU A 181 -40.20 -13.23 34.59
CA LEU A 181 -41.14 -12.21 35.03
C LEU A 181 -42.57 -12.56 34.60
N ALA A 182 -42.76 -13.06 33.37
CA ALA A 182 -44.06 -13.52 32.91
C ALA A 182 -44.59 -14.72 33.72
N ASP A 183 -43.73 -15.68 34.08
CA ASP A 183 -44.10 -16.86 34.87
C ASP A 183 -44.45 -16.51 36.34
N VAL A 184 -43.96 -15.39 36.90
CA VAL A 184 -44.26 -14.93 38.27
C VAL A 184 -45.54 -14.10 38.35
N VAL A 185 -45.97 -13.52 37.23
CA VAL A 185 -47.15 -12.64 37.15
C VAL A 185 -48.45 -13.41 36.83
N LEU A 186 -48.34 -14.67 36.43
CA LEU A 186 -49.45 -15.63 36.26
C LEU A 186 -49.71 -16.43 37.54
#